data_AF-A0A3N5BGM7-F1
#
_entry.id   AF-A0A3N5BGM7-F1
#
_cell.length_a   1.000
_cell.length_b   1.000
_cell.length_c   1.000
_cell.angle_alpha   90.00
_cell.angle_beta   90.00
_cell.angle_gamma   90.00
#
_symmetry.space_group_name_H-M   'P 1'
#
loop_
_entity.id
_entity.type
_entity.pdbx_description
1 polymer ?
#
loop_
_entity_poly.entity_id
_entity_poly.type
_entity_poly.pdbx_seq_one_letter_code
_entity_poly.pdbx_strand_id
1 'polypeptide(L)'
;MILAARGRRGAWNLTRLSEQEFARVFRKGKRATAGAVVVYRAANGGIGPRVGVAVSRKVGKAVRRNRIRRLLREAFRCNPDWFETGYDYVLLARETAAGEGYQDIARQVREALRRLT
;
A
#
# COMPACT_ATOMS: atom_id res chain seq x y z
N MET A 1 -0.66 -16.25 -19.57
CA MET A 1 -2.01 -16.73 -19.19
C MET A 1 -1.90 -17.30 -17.78
N ILE A 2 -2.91 -17.11 -16.92
CA ILE A 2 -2.98 -17.29 -15.43
C ILE A 2 -3.02 -15.92 -14.73
N LEU A 3 -4.09 -15.46 -14.06
CA LEU A 3 -5.40 -16.05 -13.78
C LEU A 3 -6.42 -14.91 -13.51
N ALA A 4 -7.66 -15.13 -13.93
CA ALA A 4 -8.81 -14.25 -13.73
C ALA A 4 -9.37 -14.28 -12.29
N ALA A 5 -10.04 -13.20 -11.89
CA ALA A 5 -11.32 -13.26 -11.17
C ALA A 5 -12.01 -11.88 -11.15
N ARG A 6 -13.09 -11.74 -11.92
CA ARG A 6 -14.04 -10.62 -11.94
C ARG A 6 -14.96 -10.65 -10.72
N GLY A 7 -15.35 -9.47 -10.23
CA GLY A 7 -16.76 -9.20 -9.93
C GLY A 7 -17.17 -8.80 -8.49
N ARG A 8 -17.81 -7.62 -8.41
CA ARG A 8 -18.74 -7.07 -7.39
C ARG A 8 -18.15 -6.38 -6.15
N ARG A 9 -18.60 -5.22 -5.67
CA ARG A 9 -19.43 -4.09 -6.17
C ARG A 9 -19.50 -3.08 -4.99
N GLY A 10 -19.52 -1.77 -5.28
CA GLY A 10 -20.17 -0.75 -4.44
C GLY A 10 -19.33 -0.05 -3.35
N ALA A 11 -19.09 1.25 -3.53
CA ALA A 11 -18.64 2.27 -2.55
C ALA A 11 -17.13 2.47 -2.23
N TRP A 12 -16.19 1.65 -2.72
CA TRP A 12 -14.77 1.68 -2.28
C TRP A 12 -13.73 2.20 -3.30
N ASN A 13 -14.17 2.97 -4.32
CA ASN A 13 -13.42 3.11 -5.59
C ASN A 13 -12.28 4.15 -5.63
N LEU A 14 -12.03 4.91 -4.55
CA LEU A 14 -10.96 5.93 -4.51
C LEU A 14 -9.63 5.40 -3.93
N THR A 15 -9.66 4.22 -3.29
CA THR A 15 -8.53 3.57 -2.58
C THR A 15 -8.03 2.30 -3.26
N ARG A 16 -8.21 2.14 -4.57
CA ARG A 16 -7.82 0.89 -5.26
C ARG A 16 -7.23 1.14 -6.63
N LEU A 17 -5.90 0.99 -6.70
CA LEU A 17 -5.18 0.89 -7.95
C LEU A 17 -5.61 -0.37 -8.72
N SER A 18 -5.81 -0.25 -10.02
CA SER A 18 -5.94 -1.35 -10.97
C SER A 18 -4.64 -2.14 -11.08
N GLU A 19 -4.70 -3.34 -11.62
CA GLU A 19 -3.50 -4.17 -11.82
C GLU A 19 -2.44 -3.47 -12.70
N GLN A 20 -2.89 -2.74 -13.73
CA GLN A 20 -2.02 -1.93 -14.58
C GLN A 20 -1.35 -0.80 -13.81
N GLU A 21 -2.09 -0.13 -12.91
CA GLU A 21 -1.55 0.92 -12.05
C GLU A 21 -0.57 0.36 -11.01
N PHE A 22 -0.85 -0.82 -10.43
CA PHE A 22 0.10 -1.53 -9.58
C PHE A 22 1.41 -1.82 -10.33
N ALA A 23 1.31 -2.41 -11.52
CA ALA A 23 2.48 -2.72 -12.35
C ALA A 23 3.27 -1.44 -12.71
N ARG A 24 2.57 -0.36 -13.02
CA ARG A 24 3.16 0.97 -13.30
C ARG A 24 3.93 1.51 -12.11
N VAL A 25 3.34 1.49 -10.91
CA VAL A 25 3.98 1.96 -9.68
C VAL A 25 5.20 1.11 -9.34
N PHE A 26 5.13 -0.21 -9.48
CA PHE A 26 6.28 -1.09 -9.23
C PHE A 26 7.41 -0.91 -10.25
N ARG A 27 7.11 -0.67 -11.53
CA ARG A 27 8.12 -0.53 -12.59
C ARG A 27 8.78 0.84 -12.65
N LYS A 28 7.99 1.90 -12.47
CA LYS A 28 8.43 3.30 -12.71
C LYS A 28 8.47 4.15 -11.44
N GLY A 29 7.95 3.65 -10.33
CA GLY A 29 7.86 4.41 -9.08
C GLY A 29 9.19 4.46 -8.32
N LYS A 30 9.35 5.52 -7.52
CA LYS A 30 10.36 5.57 -6.47
C LYS A 30 9.91 4.66 -5.32
N ARG A 31 10.86 4.07 -4.59
CA ARG A 31 10.57 3.25 -3.42
C ARG A 31 11.45 3.62 -2.24
N ALA A 32 10.88 3.50 -1.05
CA ALA A 32 11.61 3.56 0.20
C ALA A 32 11.14 2.41 1.11
N THR A 33 12.01 2.00 2.02
CA THR A 33 11.73 0.94 2.99
C THR A 33 11.96 1.50 4.38
N ALA A 34 11.10 1.13 5.33
CA ALA A 34 11.30 1.31 6.76
C ALA A 34 10.77 0.06 7.47
N GLY A 35 11.65 -0.64 8.20
CA GLY A 35 11.32 -1.91 8.84
C GLY A 35 10.73 -2.95 7.87
N ALA A 36 9.55 -3.44 8.20
CA ALA A 36 8.79 -4.40 7.43
C ALA A 36 7.96 -3.78 6.29
N VAL A 37 7.87 -2.45 6.20
CA VAL A 37 7.06 -1.76 5.19
C VAL A 37 7.93 -1.20 4.06
N VAL A 38 7.50 -1.44 2.83
CA VAL A 38 8.01 -0.78 1.63
C VAL A 38 6.92 0.10 1.05
N VAL A 39 7.25 1.35 0.77
CA VAL A 39 6.34 2.29 0.10
C VAL A 39 6.90 2.58 -1.28
N TYR A 40 6.07 2.35 -2.29
CA TYR A 40 6.31 2.81 -3.66
C TYR A 40 5.45 4.04 -3.92
N ARG A 41 5.96 5.01 -4.68
CA ARG A 41 5.19 6.14 -5.20
C ARG A 41 5.48 6.38 -6.68
N ALA A 42 4.44 6.67 -7.47
CA ALA A 42 4.59 7.13 -8.84
C ALA A 42 3.58 8.23 -9.14
N ALA A 43 3.98 9.26 -9.89
CA ALA A 43 3.07 10.35 -10.28
C ALA A 43 1.86 9.78 -11.03
N ASN A 44 0.66 10.29 -10.78
CA ASN A 44 -0.60 9.81 -11.36
C ASN A 44 -1.32 10.87 -12.20
N GLY A 45 -0.63 11.98 -12.54
CA GLY A 45 -1.18 13.04 -13.38
C GLY A 45 -2.03 14.07 -12.64
N GLY A 46 -1.79 14.28 -11.34
CA GLY A 46 -2.46 15.33 -10.56
C GLY A 46 -3.80 14.91 -9.94
N ILE A 47 -4.13 13.61 -9.98
CA ILE A 47 -5.28 13.06 -9.26
C ILE A 47 -4.95 13.05 -7.75
N GLY A 48 -5.97 13.13 -6.89
CA GLY A 48 -5.80 12.94 -5.45
C GLY A 48 -5.01 11.66 -5.08
N PRO A 49 -4.45 11.56 -3.87
CA PRO A 49 -3.61 10.43 -3.48
C PRO A 49 -4.43 9.14 -3.52
N ARG A 50 -3.91 8.12 -4.22
CA ARG A 50 -4.52 6.79 -4.29
C ARG A 50 -3.56 5.77 -3.70
N VAL A 51 -4.10 4.74 -3.06
CA VAL A 51 -3.28 3.70 -2.44
C VAL A 51 -3.65 2.30 -2.93
N GLY A 52 -2.62 1.51 -3.22
CA GLY A 52 -2.68 0.06 -3.35
C GLY A 52 -2.03 -0.57 -2.12
N VAL A 53 -2.58 -1.69 -1.65
CA VAL A 53 -1.99 -2.44 -0.53
C VAL A 53 -1.63 -3.85 -0.98
N ALA A 54 -0.37 -4.21 -0.78
CA ALA A 54 0.18 -5.53 -1.03
C ALA A 54 0.76 -6.12 0.26
N VAL A 55 0.64 -7.44 0.42
CA VAL A 55 1.16 -8.15 1.59
C VAL A 55 1.84 -9.42 1.09
N SER A 56 3.09 -9.64 1.50
CA SER A 56 3.83 -10.84 1.12
C SER A 56 3.09 -12.12 1.53
N ARG A 57 3.16 -13.15 0.68
CA ARG A 57 2.63 -14.49 1.01
C ARG A 57 3.32 -15.09 2.25
N LYS A 58 4.57 -14.69 2.52
CA LYS A 58 5.39 -15.17 3.65
C LYS A 58 4.99 -14.59 5.01
N VAL A 59 4.12 -13.57 5.06
CA VAL A 59 3.55 -13.03 6.32
C VAL A 59 2.72 -14.08 7.08
N GLY A 60 2.17 -15.07 6.37
CA GLY A 60 1.46 -16.19 6.96
C GLY A 60 0.09 -16.44 6.34
N LYS A 61 -0.77 -17.13 7.10
CA LYS A 61 -2.13 -17.51 6.67
C LYS A 61 -3.01 -16.28 6.41
N ALA A 62 -4.17 -16.53 5.78
CA ALA A 62 -5.11 -15.49 5.35
C ALA A 62 -5.47 -14.48 6.45
N VAL A 63 -5.70 -14.95 7.69
CA VAL A 63 -6.06 -14.09 8.83
C VAL A 63 -4.97 -13.06 9.13
N ARG A 64 -3.71 -13.50 9.25
CA ARG A 64 -2.57 -12.60 9.50
C ARG A 64 -2.39 -11.61 8.35
N ARG A 65 -2.44 -12.08 7.09
CA ARG A 65 -2.33 -11.19 5.92
C ARG A 65 -3.46 -10.16 5.85
N ASN A 66 -4.68 -10.56 6.18
CA ASN A 66 -5.84 -9.66 6.19
C ASN A 66 -5.74 -8.64 7.32
N ARG A 67 -5.21 -9.02 8.49
CA ARG A 67 -4.89 -8.08 9.57
C ARG A 67 -3.90 -7.03 9.08
N ILE A 68 -2.76 -7.42 8.51
CA ILE A 68 -1.77 -6.44 8.01
C ILE A 68 -2.33 -5.57 6.89
N ARG A 69 -3.12 -6.14 5.97
CA ARG A 69 -3.79 -5.36 4.92
C ARG A 69 -4.74 -4.30 5.50
N ARG A 70 -5.45 -4.62 6.59
CA ARG A 70 -6.31 -3.66 7.31
C ARG A 70 -5.48 -2.55 7.93
N LEU A 71 -4.40 -2.90 8.65
CA LEU A 71 -3.50 -1.92 9.27
C LEU A 71 -2.90 -0.94 8.26
N LEU A 72 -2.44 -1.42 7.11
CA LEU A 72 -1.88 -0.56 6.06
C LEU A 72 -2.94 0.39 5.47
N ARG A 73 -4.17 -0.09 5.25
CA ARG A 73 -5.27 0.77 4.79
C ARG A 73 -5.65 1.81 5.84
N GLU A 74 -5.62 1.42 7.10
CA GLU A 74 -5.92 2.30 8.21
C GLU A 74 -4.84 3.38 8.39
N ALA A 75 -3.57 3.05 8.16
CA ALA A 75 -2.48 4.02 8.17
C ALA A 75 -2.71 5.10 7.09
N PHE A 76 -3.16 4.71 5.90
CA PHE A 76 -3.56 5.66 4.85
C PHE A 76 -4.81 6.47 5.25
N ARG A 77 -5.87 5.81 5.68
CA ARG A 77 -7.17 6.43 6.01
C ARG A 77 -7.08 7.46 7.14
N CYS A 78 -6.30 7.16 8.18
CA CYS A 78 -6.17 8.03 9.35
C CYS A 78 -5.17 9.16 9.18
N ASN A 79 -4.31 9.12 8.14
CA ASN A 79 -3.24 10.08 7.96
C ASN A 79 -3.15 10.56 6.50
N PRO A 80 -4.22 11.13 5.94
CA PRO A 80 -4.23 11.57 4.54
C PRO A 80 -3.13 12.60 4.24
N ASP A 81 -2.79 13.46 5.21
CA ASP A 81 -1.78 14.53 5.06
C ASP A 81 -0.35 14.02 4.86
N TRP A 82 -0.08 12.73 5.10
CA TRP A 82 1.24 12.14 4.81
C TRP A 82 1.43 11.82 3.33
N PHE A 83 0.35 11.83 2.54
CA PHE A 83 0.35 11.41 1.15
C PHE A 83 0.13 12.62 0.25
N GLU A 84 1.20 13.01 -0.46
CA GLU A 84 1.16 14.08 -1.45
C GLU A 84 0.13 13.77 -2.56
N THR A 85 -0.64 14.80 -2.95
CA THR A 85 -1.54 14.73 -4.09
C THR A 85 -0.76 14.53 -5.39
N GLY A 86 -1.36 13.92 -6.40
CA GLY A 86 -0.72 13.67 -7.68
C GLY A 86 0.11 12.38 -7.72
N TYR A 87 0.00 11.52 -6.70
CA TYR A 87 0.74 10.26 -6.60
C TYR A 87 -0.17 9.05 -6.33
N ASP A 88 0.21 7.94 -6.96
CA ASP A 88 -0.24 6.61 -6.60
C ASP A 88 0.79 5.95 -5.69
N TYR A 89 0.34 5.44 -4.57
CA TYR A 89 1.14 4.77 -3.57
C TYR A 89 0.88 3.26 -3.57
N VAL A 90 1.91 2.45 -3.40
CA VAL A 90 1.75 1.04 -3.03
C VAL A 90 2.43 0.78 -1.70
N LEU A 91 1.63 0.41 -0.70
CA LEU A 91 2.11 -0.02 0.61
C LEU A 91 2.28 -1.54 0.61
N LEU A 92 3.52 -2.01 0.69
CA LEU A 92 3.88 -3.41 0.67
C LEU A 92 4.43 -3.84 2.04
N ALA A 93 3.75 -4.78 2.70
CA ALA A 93 4.30 -5.43 3.90
C ALA A 93 5.13 -6.67 3.55
N ARG A 94 6.34 -6.74 4.10
CA ARG A 94 7.25 -7.88 4.09
C ARG A 94 6.89 -8.89 5.18
N GLU A 95 7.54 -10.05 5.16
CA GLU A 95 7.26 -11.16 6.08
C GLU A 95 7.39 -10.81 7.56
N THR A 96 8.32 -9.91 7.89
CA THR A 96 8.57 -9.43 9.26
C THR A 96 7.40 -8.63 9.85
N ALA A 97 6.41 -8.22 9.04
CA ALA A 97 5.22 -7.51 9.51
C ALA A 97 4.24 -8.41 10.27
N ALA A 98 4.42 -9.73 10.29
CA ALA A 98 3.42 -10.70 10.77
C ALA A 98 2.96 -10.50 12.23
N GLY A 99 3.78 -9.87 13.08
CA GLY A 99 3.50 -9.59 14.48
C GLY A 99 3.17 -8.13 14.80
N GLU A 100 3.29 -7.22 13.83
CA GLU A 100 3.27 -5.78 14.13
C GLU A 100 1.87 -5.24 14.47
N GLY A 101 1.83 -4.22 15.34
CA GLY A 101 0.63 -3.46 15.67
C GLY A 101 0.35 -2.34 14.67
N TYR A 102 -0.78 -1.64 14.87
CA TYR A 102 -1.11 -0.45 14.05
C TYR A 102 -0.03 0.63 14.15
N GLN A 103 0.42 0.93 15.39
CA GLN A 103 1.37 2.01 15.65
C GLN A 103 2.71 1.77 14.94
N ASP A 104 3.21 0.53 14.96
CA ASP A 104 4.43 0.15 14.24
C ASP A 104 4.28 0.31 12.73
N ILE A 105 3.17 -0.19 12.17
CA ILE A 105 2.89 -0.09 10.74
C ILE A 105 2.77 1.38 10.31
N ALA A 106 2.01 2.19 11.04
CA ALA A 106 1.82 3.60 10.73
C ALA A 106 3.13 4.38 10.82
N ARG A 107 3.94 4.12 11.86
CA ARG A 107 5.27 4.71 12.02
C ARG A 107 6.18 4.36 10.85
N GLN A 108 6.25 3.09 10.46
CA GLN A 108 7.07 2.64 9.33
C GLN A 108 6.60 3.22 8.00
N VAL A 109 5.29 3.31 7.76
CA VAL A 109 4.74 4.00 6.59
C VAL A 109 5.22 5.46 6.54
N ARG A 110 5.11 6.18 7.66
CA ARG A 110 5.55 7.59 7.76
C ARG A 110 7.05 7.75 7.52
N GLU A 111 7.87 6.90 8.12
CA GLU A 111 9.32 6.90 7.94
C GLU A 111 9.70 6.63 6.48
N ALA A 112 9.05 5.67 5.82
CA ALA A 112 9.29 5.38 4.41
C ALA A 112 8.86 6.55 3.51
N LEU A 113 7.73 7.21 3.79
CA LEU A 113 7.27 8.38 3.03
C LEU A 113 8.24 9.55 3.13
N ARG A 114 8.79 9.83 4.32
CA ARG A 114 9.80 10.89 4.52
C ARG A 114 11.09 10.68 3.74
N ARG A 115 11.42 9.42 3.42
CA ARG A 115 12.57 9.07 2.57
C ARG A 115 12.29 9.19 1.07
N LEU A 116 11.03 9.42 0.71
CA LEU A 116 10.61 9.56 -0.68
C LEU A 116 10.54 11.00 -1.14
N THR A 117 10.32 11.96 -0.23
CA THR A 117 10.35 13.41 -0.48
C THR A 117 11.64 13.80 -1.17
#